data_AF-E1ZMW7-F1
#
_entry.id   AF-E1ZMW7-F1
#
_cell.length_a   1.000
_cell.length_b   1.000
_cell.length_c   1.000
_cell.angle_alpha   90.00
_cell.angle_beta   90.00
_cell.angle_gamma   90.00
#
_symmetry.space_group_name_H-M   'P 1'
#
loop_
_entity.id
_entity.type
_entity.pdbx_description
1 polymer ?
#
loop_
_entity_poly.entity_id
_entity_poly.type
_entity_poly.pdbx_seq_one_letter_code
_entity_poly.pdbx_strand_id
1 'polypeptide(L)'
;MRIRKPPAIGGQQARRQSSIVVAAGGTAARDSIQLATARLPADVNRAAFLYQWASTLTTNGRNLPLALPLKTDVLPDGFSMSLLRVAKDGAVLSVADMVATVEAVAGSGDVLMVRLFEGEAAAELGLTGRDRTAPPEQRLQTLLEACVDVSTIMQTMQDAIRRAVVMSR
;
A
#
# COMPACT_ATOMS: atom_id res chain seq x y z
N MET A 1 -5.52 -54.96 -37.12
CA MET A 1 -6.38 -54.00 -36.41
C MET A 1 -5.69 -53.63 -35.10
N ARG A 2 -5.00 -52.49 -35.02
CA ARG A 2 -4.33 -51.97 -33.82
C ARG A 2 -4.86 -50.56 -33.56
N ILE A 3 -5.62 -50.40 -32.49
CA ILE A 3 -6.24 -49.13 -32.08
C ILE A 3 -5.13 -48.27 -31.44
N ARG A 4 -4.80 -47.13 -32.07
CA ARG A 4 -3.86 -46.14 -31.50
C ARG A 4 -4.60 -45.29 -30.47
N LYS A 5 -4.10 -45.30 -29.24
CA LYS A 5 -4.53 -44.45 -28.12
C LYS A 5 -4.17 -42.98 -28.43
N PRO A 6 -5.07 -42.00 -28.25
CA PRO A 6 -4.76 -40.59 -28.48
C PRO A 6 -3.84 -40.04 -27.37
N PRO A 7 -2.96 -39.06 -27.66
CA PRO A 7 -2.06 -38.48 -26.68
C PRO A 7 -2.84 -37.60 -25.68
N ALA A 8 -2.46 -37.70 -24.41
CA ALA A 8 -2.98 -36.87 -23.34
C ALA A 8 -2.52 -35.42 -23.53
N ILE A 9 -3.49 -34.49 -23.58
CA ILE A 9 -3.26 -33.04 -23.57
C ILE A 9 -2.88 -32.65 -22.14
N GLY A 10 -1.61 -32.85 -21.79
CA GLY A 10 -0.99 -32.38 -20.55
C GLY A 10 -0.57 -30.92 -20.69
N GLY A 11 -1.53 -30.01 -20.76
CA GLY A 11 -1.26 -28.57 -20.70
C GLY A 11 -0.86 -28.16 -19.28
N GLN A 12 0.39 -28.38 -18.90
CA GLN A 12 1.01 -27.66 -17.79
C GLN A 12 1.29 -26.23 -18.26
N GLN A 13 0.26 -25.38 -18.27
CA GLN A 13 0.46 -23.96 -18.12
C GLN A 13 1.05 -23.76 -16.72
N ALA A 14 2.38 -23.69 -16.67
CA ALA A 14 3.10 -23.11 -15.55
C ALA A 14 2.51 -21.72 -15.34
N ARG A 15 1.60 -21.62 -14.38
CA ARG A 15 1.11 -20.36 -13.82
C ARG A 15 2.39 -19.69 -13.32
N ARG A 16 2.97 -18.82 -14.15
CA ARG A 16 3.97 -17.86 -13.70
C ARG A 16 3.23 -17.05 -12.64
N GLN A 17 3.31 -17.51 -11.40
CA GLN A 17 3.13 -16.66 -10.25
C GLN A 17 4.19 -15.60 -10.44
N SER A 18 3.76 -14.45 -10.96
CA SER A 18 4.49 -13.21 -10.85
C SER A 18 4.72 -13.02 -9.37
N SER A 19 5.87 -13.48 -8.89
CA SER A 19 6.40 -13.14 -7.58
C SER A 19 6.74 -11.67 -7.68
N ILE A 20 5.72 -10.82 -7.54
CA ILE A 20 5.91 -9.41 -7.27
C ILE A 20 6.68 -9.38 -5.97
N VAL A 21 7.96 -9.02 -6.07
CA VAL A 21 8.84 -8.80 -4.93
C VAL A 21 8.24 -7.62 -4.18
N VAL A 22 7.47 -7.92 -3.15
CA VAL A 22 7.11 -6.90 -2.17
C VAL A 22 8.41 -6.46 -1.54
N ALA A 23 8.75 -5.18 -1.66
CA ALA A 23 9.83 -4.55 -0.93
C ALA A 23 9.46 -4.45 0.57
N ALA A 24 9.13 -5.58 1.19
CA ALA A 24 9.01 -5.74 2.63
C ALA A 24 10.42 -6.00 3.17
N GLY A 25 11.24 -4.96 3.20
CA GLY A 25 12.62 -5.06 3.65
C GLY A 25 13.42 -3.81 3.32
N GLY A 26 13.15 -2.71 4.03
CA GLY A 26 13.98 -1.50 3.93
C GLY A 26 13.21 -0.18 3.82
N THR A 27 12.27 0.09 4.72
CA THR A 27 11.67 1.43 4.84
C THR A 27 12.66 2.51 5.30
N ALA A 28 13.84 2.14 5.82
CA ALA A 28 14.85 3.08 6.29
C ALA A 28 15.71 3.73 5.18
N ALA A 29 15.64 3.23 3.93
CA ALA A 29 16.54 3.68 2.85
C ALA A 29 15.81 4.30 1.64
N ARG A 30 14.47 4.42 1.69
CA ARG A 30 13.68 5.05 0.63
C ARG A 30 13.10 6.36 1.15
N ASP A 31 13.25 7.41 0.35
CA ASP A 31 12.65 8.71 0.66
C ASP A 31 11.13 8.57 0.75
N SER A 32 10.53 9.23 1.75
CA SER A 32 9.10 9.18 2.01
C SER A 32 8.60 10.52 2.53
N ILE A 33 7.29 10.75 2.39
CA ILE A 33 6.61 11.88 3.02
C ILE A 33 5.70 11.35 4.13
N GLN A 34 5.77 11.97 5.31
CA GLN A 34 4.91 11.64 6.43
C GLN A 34 3.50 12.16 6.14
N LEU A 35 2.53 11.24 6.06
CA LEU A 35 1.13 11.57 5.83
C LEU A 35 0.39 11.82 7.14
N ALA A 36 0.60 10.98 8.15
CA ALA A 36 -0.02 11.15 9.46
C ALA A 36 0.75 10.46 10.58
N THR A 37 0.54 10.96 11.79
CA THR A 37 1.00 10.33 13.03
C THR A 37 -0.11 10.32 14.06
N ALA A 38 -0.23 9.26 14.84
CA ALA A 38 -1.19 9.17 15.94
C ALA A 38 -0.61 8.37 17.10
N ARG A 39 -0.64 8.95 18.31
CA ARG A 39 -0.32 8.20 19.53
C ARG A 39 -1.42 7.18 19.79
N LEU A 40 -1.02 5.93 20.00
CA LEU A 40 -1.93 4.86 20.37
C LEU A 40 -2.05 4.78 21.91
N PRO A 41 -3.26 4.50 22.43
CA PRO A 41 -3.45 4.15 23.83
C PRO A 41 -2.65 2.89 24.21
N ALA A 42 -2.17 2.83 25.45
CA ALA A 42 -1.30 1.75 25.93
C ALA A 42 -1.99 0.37 26.01
N ASP A 43 -3.32 0.34 26.06
CA ASP A 43 -4.15 -0.86 26.15
C ASP A 43 -4.59 -1.40 24.77
N VAL A 44 -4.21 -0.74 23.67
CA VAL A 44 -4.61 -1.17 22.31
C VAL A 44 -3.94 -2.48 21.91
N ASN A 45 -4.74 -3.44 21.46
CA ASN A 45 -4.25 -4.60 20.73
C ASN A 45 -3.80 -4.19 19.32
N ARG A 46 -2.48 -4.12 19.09
CA ARG A 46 -1.86 -3.66 17.83
C ARG A 46 -2.36 -4.43 16.60
N ALA A 47 -2.44 -5.76 16.70
CA ALA A 47 -2.85 -6.59 15.57
C ALA A 47 -4.32 -6.35 15.20
N ALA A 48 -5.19 -6.28 16.20
CA ALA A 48 -6.61 -5.94 16.00
C ALA A 48 -6.75 -4.51 15.44
N PHE A 49 -5.99 -3.55 15.97
CA PHE A 49 -6.00 -2.16 15.50
C PHE A 49 -5.65 -2.06 14.01
N LEU A 50 -4.52 -2.64 13.59
CA LEU A 50 -4.06 -2.63 12.21
C LEU A 50 -5.08 -3.29 11.27
N TYR A 51 -5.64 -4.43 11.68
CA TYR A 51 -6.68 -5.11 10.92
C TYR A 51 -7.95 -4.26 10.77
N GLN A 52 -8.45 -3.68 11.86
CA GLN A 52 -9.67 -2.87 11.85
C GLN A 52 -9.50 -1.59 11.03
N TRP A 53 -8.32 -0.98 11.11
CA TRP A 53 -8.02 0.19 10.31
C TRP A 53 -7.93 -0.13 8.82
N ALA A 54 -7.17 -1.16 8.42
CA ALA A 54 -7.11 -1.63 7.03
C ALA A 54 -8.52 -1.98 6.50
N SER A 55 -9.33 -2.70 7.29
CA SER A 55 -10.70 -3.07 6.93
C SER A 55 -11.63 -1.86 6.78
N THR A 56 -11.39 -0.77 7.50
CA THR A 56 -12.17 0.47 7.35
C THR A 56 -11.87 1.16 6.01
N LEU A 57 -10.61 1.11 5.56
CA LEU A 57 -10.19 1.66 4.27
C LEU A 57 -10.78 0.86 3.09
N THR A 58 -10.87 -0.46 3.23
CA THR A 58 -11.27 -1.35 2.12
C THR A 58 -12.74 -1.76 2.12
N THR A 59 -13.44 -1.74 3.26
CA THR A 59 -14.70 -2.50 3.40
C THR A 59 -15.80 -1.78 4.19
N ASN A 60 -15.49 -1.06 5.28
CA ASN A 60 -16.50 -0.73 6.31
C ASN A 60 -16.87 0.75 6.53
N GLY A 61 -16.64 1.68 5.58
CA GLY A 61 -16.99 3.09 5.86
C GLY A 61 -17.40 4.00 4.72
N ARG A 62 -17.06 3.70 3.46
CA ARG A 62 -17.44 4.59 2.36
C ARG A 62 -17.45 4.01 0.96
N ASN A 63 -17.05 2.74 0.75
CA ASN A 63 -16.51 2.30 -0.56
C ASN A 63 -15.71 3.45 -1.15
N LEU A 64 -14.56 3.77 -0.53
CA LEU A 64 -13.74 4.90 -1.00
C LEU A 64 -13.66 4.74 -2.52
N PRO A 65 -14.08 5.75 -3.31
CA PRO A 65 -14.18 5.63 -4.76
C PRO A 65 -12.77 5.70 -5.34
N LEU A 66 -11.94 4.72 -4.99
CA LEU A 66 -10.55 4.66 -5.37
C LEU A 66 -10.50 4.41 -6.88
N ALA A 67 -9.88 5.34 -7.58
CA ALA A 67 -9.66 5.28 -9.02
C ALA A 67 -8.61 4.23 -9.41
N LEU A 68 -7.79 3.81 -8.45
CA LEU A 68 -6.70 2.86 -8.58
C LEU A 68 -7.04 1.54 -7.87
N PRO A 69 -6.83 0.39 -8.54
CA PRO A 69 -6.81 -0.89 -7.85
C PRO A 69 -5.78 -0.88 -6.70
N LEU A 70 -6.11 -1.55 -5.61
CA LEU A 70 -5.24 -1.67 -4.45
C LEU A 70 -4.67 -3.07 -4.30
N LYS A 71 -3.45 -3.14 -3.78
CA LYS A 71 -2.91 -4.33 -3.15
C LYS A 71 -2.51 -4.00 -1.72
N THR A 72 -2.91 -4.86 -0.78
CA THR A 72 -2.53 -4.72 0.63
C THR A 72 -1.68 -5.92 1.03
N ASP A 73 -0.53 -5.65 1.66
CA ASP A 73 0.37 -6.67 2.21
C ASP A 73 0.55 -6.43 3.72
N VAL A 74 0.60 -7.51 4.49
CA VAL A 74 0.84 -7.45 5.94
C VAL A 74 2.33 -7.28 6.20
N LEU A 75 2.68 -6.42 7.15
CA LEU A 75 4.05 -6.22 7.64
C LEU A 75 4.12 -6.64 9.12
N PRO A 76 5.32 -6.93 9.68
CA PRO A 76 5.46 -7.35 11.07
C PRO A 76 4.81 -6.38 12.08
N ASP A 77 5.00 -5.07 11.86
CA ASP A 77 4.50 -4.01 12.73
C ASP A 77 3.46 -3.12 12.03
N GLY A 78 2.83 -3.60 10.96
CA GLY A 78 2.04 -2.74 10.10
C GLY A 78 1.39 -3.40 8.89
N PHE A 79 1.07 -2.58 7.90
CA PHE A 79 0.71 -3.04 6.56
C PHE A 79 1.18 -2.03 5.51
N SER A 80 1.33 -2.50 4.28
CA SER A 80 1.51 -1.64 3.10
C SER A 80 0.30 -1.74 2.19
N MET A 81 -0.01 -0.64 1.53
CA MET A 81 -1.08 -0.52 0.55
C MET A 81 -0.52 0.16 -0.70
N SER A 82 -0.43 -0.60 -1.79
CA SER A 82 0.04 -0.14 -3.09
C SER A 82 -1.14 0.27 -3.95
N LEU A 83 -1.07 1.49 -4.50
CA LEU A 83 -1.97 2.00 -5.53
C LEU A 83 -1.44 1.56 -6.90
N LEU A 84 -2.19 0.74 -7.62
CA LEU A 84 -1.69 0.04 -8.81
C LEU A 84 -2.13 0.70 -10.13
N ARG A 85 -1.26 0.62 -11.14
CA ARG A 85 -1.58 0.92 -12.55
C ARG A 85 -0.94 -0.11 -13.48
N VAL A 86 -1.48 -0.18 -14.69
CA VAL A 86 -0.86 -0.93 -15.81
C VAL A 86 0.12 0.01 -16.50
N ALA A 87 1.40 -0.36 -16.53
CA ALA A 87 2.45 0.34 -17.25
C ALA A 87 2.33 0.09 -18.77
N LYS A 88 3.13 0.82 -19.57
CA LYS A 88 3.06 0.77 -21.03
C LYS A 88 3.37 -0.62 -21.61
N ASP A 89 4.15 -1.42 -20.90
CA ASP A 89 4.54 -2.78 -21.26
C ASP A 89 3.52 -3.85 -20.78
N GLY A 90 2.43 -3.43 -20.13
CA GLY A 90 1.40 -4.31 -19.59
C GLY A 90 1.68 -4.83 -18.18
N ALA A 91 2.79 -4.44 -17.54
CA ALA A 91 3.07 -4.80 -16.16
C ALA A 91 2.13 -4.05 -15.19
N VAL A 92 1.69 -4.71 -14.12
CA VAL A 92 0.94 -4.06 -13.03
C VAL A 92 1.93 -3.62 -11.97
N LEU A 93 2.11 -2.30 -11.85
CA LEU A 93 3.11 -1.67 -10.99
C LEU A 93 2.45 -0.68 -10.03
N SER A 94 3.10 -0.44 -8.89
CA SER A 94 2.65 0.59 -7.95
C SER A 94 2.99 1.98 -8.47
N VAL A 95 2.05 2.91 -8.35
CA VAL A 95 2.32 4.35 -8.55
C VAL A 95 2.62 5.05 -7.23
N ALA A 96 2.17 4.49 -6.12
CA ALA A 96 2.37 5.05 -4.79
C ALA A 96 2.14 3.95 -3.75
N ASP A 97 3.03 3.86 -2.77
CA ASP A 97 2.90 2.91 -1.68
C ASP A 97 2.65 3.67 -0.37
N MET A 98 1.50 3.41 0.25
CA MET A 98 1.21 3.85 1.61
C MET A 98 1.64 2.78 2.58
N VAL A 99 2.57 3.09 3.48
CA VAL A 99 3.00 2.15 4.51
C VAL A 99 2.62 2.70 5.86
N ALA A 100 2.04 1.84 6.67
CA ALA A 100 1.63 2.23 8.00
C ALA A 100 2.11 1.24 9.05
N THR A 101 2.82 1.78 10.04
CA THR A 101 3.57 1.02 11.04
C THR A 101 3.28 1.55 12.44
N VAL A 102 3.25 0.65 13.43
CA VAL A 102 3.24 1.02 14.85
C VAL A 102 4.67 1.01 15.36
N GLU A 103 5.16 2.17 15.77
CA GLU A 103 6.54 2.37 16.22
C GLU A 103 6.55 2.76 17.70
N ALA A 104 7.44 2.14 18.48
CA ALA A 104 7.67 2.53 19.86
C ALA A 104 8.53 3.81 19.91
N VAL A 105 7.96 4.90 20.39
CA VAL A 105 8.64 6.20 20.50
C VAL A 105 8.90 6.54 21.96
N ALA A 106 10.15 6.84 22.29
CA ALA A 106 10.56 7.22 23.63
C ALA A 106 9.71 8.39 24.16
N GLY A 107 9.15 8.25 25.37
CA GLY A 107 8.28 9.24 26.00
C GLY A 107 6.87 9.37 25.39
N SER A 108 6.56 8.65 24.31
CA SER A 108 5.24 8.69 23.65
C SER A 108 4.52 7.34 23.61
N GLY A 109 5.22 6.23 23.85
CA GLY A 109 4.66 4.89 23.73
C GLY A 109 4.49 4.49 22.26
N ASP A 110 3.47 3.71 21.96
CA ASP A 110 3.20 3.27 20.59
C ASP A 110 2.61 4.41 19.76
N VAL A 111 3.18 4.63 18.58
CA VAL A 111 2.78 5.66 17.64
C VAL A 111 2.54 5.03 16.28
N LEU A 112 1.34 5.23 15.74
CA LEU A 112 1.07 4.95 14.33
C LEU A 112 1.80 5.98 13.47
N MET A 113 2.58 5.50 12.51
CA MET A 113 3.20 6.30 11.46
C MET A 113 2.60 5.89 10.12
N VAL A 114 2.11 6.85 9.34
CA VAL A 114 1.63 6.63 7.97
C VAL A 114 2.51 7.43 7.02
N ARG A 115 3.14 6.75 6.08
CA ARG A 115 4.11 7.34 5.14
C ARG A 115 3.76 6.96 3.70
N LEU A 116 4.03 7.87 2.77
CA LEU A 116 3.89 7.64 1.33
C LEU A 116 5.29 7.49 0.71
N PHE A 117 5.43 6.47 -0.13
CA PHE A 117 6.62 6.21 -0.92
C PHE A 117 6.27 6.29 -2.41
N GLU A 118 7.26 6.71 -3.21
CA GLU A 118 7.15 6.75 -4.66
C GLU A 118 7.12 5.32 -5.22
N GLY A 119 6.07 5.00 -6.00
CA GLY A 119 5.95 3.70 -6.66
C GLY A 119 6.73 3.63 -7.98
N GLU A 120 7.04 2.43 -8.44
CA GLU A 120 7.86 2.17 -9.63
C GLU A 120 7.30 2.80 -10.92
N ALA A 121 5.96 2.83 -11.07
CA ALA A 121 5.31 3.39 -12.25
C ALA A 121 5.08 4.92 -12.16
N ALA A 122 5.33 5.55 -11.02
CA ALA A 122 4.98 6.96 -10.79
C ALA A 122 5.59 7.87 -11.86
N ALA A 123 6.89 7.72 -12.10
CA ALA A 123 7.61 8.56 -13.05
C ALA A 123 7.38 8.16 -14.52
N GLU A 124 7.12 6.90 -14.84
CA GLU A 124 6.78 6.48 -16.21
C GLU A 124 5.42 7.02 -16.68
N LEU A 125 4.52 7.23 -15.71
CA LEU A 125 3.20 7.82 -15.91
C LEU A 125 3.22 9.35 -15.80
N GLY A 126 4.39 9.95 -15.55
CA GLY A 126 4.55 11.41 -15.41
C GLY A 126 3.90 11.99 -14.16
N LEU A 127 3.67 11.18 -13.13
CA LEU A 127 2.97 11.57 -11.89
C LEU A 127 3.91 12.21 -10.85
N THR A 128 5.23 12.14 -11.06
CA THR A 128 6.25 12.74 -10.17
C THR A 128 6.87 14.01 -10.77
N GLY A 129 6.26 14.55 -11.83
CA GLY A 129 6.79 15.66 -12.62
C GLY A 129 7.59 15.21 -13.85
N ARG A 130 8.01 16.19 -14.68
CA ARG A 130 8.75 15.93 -15.93
C ARG A 130 10.22 15.54 -15.69
N ASP A 131 10.75 15.87 -14.52
CA ASP A 131 12.15 15.68 -14.18
C ASP A 131 12.32 14.62 -13.07
N ARG A 132 12.84 13.45 -13.46
CA ARG A 132 13.11 12.33 -12.53
C ARG A 132 14.31 12.63 -11.61
N THR A 133 15.09 13.67 -11.90
CA THR A 133 16.24 14.09 -11.10
C THR A 133 15.87 15.11 -10.03
N ALA A 134 14.63 15.62 -10.04
CA ALA A 134 14.11 16.50 -9.01
C ALA A 134 14.26 15.88 -7.62
N PRO A 135 14.44 16.66 -6.54
CA PRO A 135 14.57 16.14 -5.19
C PRO A 135 13.37 15.24 -4.78
N PRO A 136 13.60 14.19 -3.99
CA PRO A 136 12.55 13.24 -3.59
C PRO A 136 11.33 13.90 -2.97
N GLU A 137 11.51 14.90 -2.12
CA GLU A 137 10.42 15.66 -1.50
C GLU A 137 9.50 16.32 -2.55
N GLN A 138 10.09 16.92 -3.58
CA GLN A 138 9.34 17.56 -4.66
C GLN A 138 8.57 16.53 -5.50
N ARG A 139 9.19 15.39 -5.79
CA ARG A 139 8.54 14.29 -6.53
C ARG A 139 7.37 13.69 -5.76
N LEU A 140 7.57 13.44 -4.46
CA LEU A 140 6.54 12.93 -3.56
C LEU A 140 5.38 13.92 -3.36
N GLN A 141 5.68 15.22 -3.27
CA GLN A 141 4.65 16.25 -3.22
C GLN A 141 3.84 16.29 -4.52
N THR A 142 4.50 16.24 -5.67
CA THR A 142 3.83 16.18 -6.99
C THR A 142 2.95 14.93 -7.11
N LEU A 143 3.46 13.78 -6.64
CA LEU A 143 2.73 12.52 -6.64
C LEU A 143 1.49 12.58 -5.72
N LEU A 144 1.63 13.17 -4.54
CA LEU A 144 0.53 13.37 -3.60
C LEU A 144 -0.60 14.21 -4.21
N GLU A 145 -0.25 15.25 -4.97
CA GLU A 145 -1.21 16.10 -5.69
C GLU A 145 -1.86 15.39 -6.88
N ALA A 146 -1.10 14.54 -7.58
CA ALA A 146 -1.59 13.81 -8.74
C ALA A 146 -2.46 12.59 -8.38
N CYS A 147 -2.22 11.94 -7.23
CA CYS A 147 -2.94 10.76 -6.79
C CYS A 147 -4.19 11.12 -5.97
N VAL A 148 -5.33 11.29 -6.66
CA VAL A 148 -6.65 11.58 -6.05
C VAL A 148 -7.05 10.60 -4.94
N ASP A 149 -6.61 9.34 -5.03
CA ASP A 149 -6.91 8.31 -4.07
C ASP A 149 -6.21 8.52 -2.73
N VAL A 150 -4.98 9.06 -2.75
CA VAL A 150 -4.26 9.39 -1.52
C VAL A 150 -5.03 10.47 -0.77
N SER A 151 -5.49 11.52 -1.46
CA SER A 151 -6.35 12.57 -0.86
C SER A 151 -7.64 11.98 -0.26
N THR A 152 -8.29 11.07 -0.98
CA THR A 152 -9.51 10.39 -0.52
C THR A 152 -9.27 9.56 0.74
N ILE A 153 -8.19 8.78 0.79
CA ILE A 153 -7.79 8.00 1.97
C ILE A 153 -7.48 8.93 3.13
N MET A 154 -6.71 10.00 2.89
CA MET A 154 -6.31 10.98 3.89
C MET A 154 -7.51 11.67 4.56
N GLN A 155 -8.53 12.04 3.79
CA GLN A 155 -9.76 12.67 4.32
C GLN A 155 -10.53 11.78 5.31
N THR A 156 -10.44 10.45 5.15
CA THR A 156 -11.18 9.49 5.99
C THR A 156 -10.35 8.87 7.09
N MET A 157 -9.04 9.13 7.09
CA MET A 157 -8.08 8.47 7.95
C MET A 157 -8.31 8.74 9.44
N GLN A 158 -8.65 9.98 9.82
CA GLN A 158 -8.87 10.30 11.24
C GLN A 158 -10.03 9.49 11.84
N ASP A 159 -11.15 9.40 11.13
CA ASP A 159 -12.30 8.62 11.57
C ASP A 159 -11.99 7.13 11.59
N ALA A 160 -11.25 6.65 10.58
CA ALA A 160 -10.84 5.25 10.48
C ALA A 160 -9.93 4.85 11.66
N ILE A 161 -8.95 5.68 12.01
CA ILE A 161 -8.06 5.46 13.16
C ILE A 161 -8.87 5.47 14.46
N ARG A 162 -9.76 6.45 14.66
CA ARG A 162 -10.58 6.54 15.88
C ARG A 162 -11.45 5.30 16.07
N ARG A 163 -12.12 4.85 15.01
CA ARG A 163 -12.95 3.64 15.04
C ARG A 163 -12.12 2.39 15.31
N ALA A 164 -10.98 2.26 14.64
CA ALA A 164 -10.07 1.14 14.86
C ALA A 164 -9.62 1.06 16.32
N VAL A 165 -9.25 2.20 16.93
CA VAL A 165 -8.89 2.26 18.36
C VAL A 165 -10.03 1.78 19.27
N VAL A 166 -11.27 2.19 19.00
CA VAL A 166 -12.43 1.76 19.83
C VAL A 166 -12.68 0.26 19.70
N MET A 167 -12.49 -0.31 18.51
CA MET A 167 -12.72 -1.73 18.24
C MET A 167 -11.56 -2.64 18.63
N SER A 168 -10.40 -2.07 19.01
CA SER A 168 -9.16 -2.81 19.29
C SER A 168 -8.73 -2.74 20.76
N ARG A 169 -9.63 -2.31 21.65
CA ARG A 169 -9.43 -2.31 23.10
C ARG A 169 -10.25 -3.43 23.74
#